data_AF-A0A833GNJ2-F1
#
_entry.id   AF-A0A833GNJ2-F1
#
_cell.length_a   1.000
_cell.length_b   1.000
_cell.length_c   1.000
_cell.angle_alpha   90.00
_cell.angle_beta   90.00
_cell.angle_gamma   90.00
#
_symmetry.space_group_name_H-M   'P 1'
#
loop_
_entity.id
_entity.type
_entity.pdbx_description
1 polymer ?
#
loop_
_entity_poly.entity_id
_entity_poly.type
_entity_poly.pdbx_seq_one_letter_code
_entity_poly.pdbx_strand_id
1 'polypeptide(L)'
;ILKKEGWEVTRRGGANPDGGVDLIASRPDRTVVVQCKFWKNWAVPLKVMRELLGTKVSSGFAADSAMLFALQCSVEARQFAKENSITVYEEAETVSFIERIGIEAFPELMDPDQKFCPKCGAMMVRREAARGAFWGCSQFGITRCRGKIDIEDEFRTCGDRP
;
A
#
# COMPACT_ATOMS: atom_id res chain seq x y z
N ILE A 1 -0.29 2.96 -9.99
CA ILE A 1 0.28 1.87 -10.80
C ILE A 1 -0.82 1.09 -11.52
N LEU A 2 -1.60 0.23 -10.85
CA LEU A 2 -2.56 -0.68 -11.52
C LEU A 2 -3.54 0.00 -12.51
N LYS A 3 -4.12 1.16 -12.16
CA LYS A 3 -4.97 1.92 -13.09
C LYS A 3 -4.26 2.33 -14.38
N LYS A 4 -3.00 2.74 -14.29
CA LYS A 4 -2.15 3.12 -15.44
C LYS A 4 -1.76 1.91 -16.27
N GLU A 5 -1.69 0.74 -15.64
CA GLU A 5 -1.55 -0.56 -16.30
C GLU A 5 -2.90 -1.08 -16.85
N GLY A 6 -3.97 -0.28 -16.91
CA GLY A 6 -5.24 -0.69 -17.52
C GLY A 6 -6.10 -1.61 -16.66
N TRP A 7 -5.92 -1.62 -15.34
CA TRP A 7 -6.83 -2.27 -14.41
C TRP A 7 -7.93 -1.30 -13.96
N GLU A 8 -9.16 -1.80 -13.87
CA GLU A 8 -10.18 -1.13 -13.06
C GLU A 8 -9.89 -1.46 -11.59
N VAL A 9 -9.85 -0.44 -10.71
CA VAL A 9 -9.40 -0.62 -9.32
C VAL A 9 -10.42 -0.01 -8.36
N THR A 10 -10.94 -0.86 -7.48
CA THR A 10 -11.88 -0.50 -6.42
C THR A 10 -11.22 -0.66 -5.05
N ARG A 11 -11.30 0.36 -4.20
CA ARG A 11 -10.86 0.26 -2.80
C ARG A 11 -11.90 -0.51 -1.99
N ARG A 12 -11.44 -1.46 -1.19
CA ARG A 12 -12.27 -2.15 -0.17
C ARG A 12 -11.79 -1.87 1.27
N GLY A 13 -10.58 -1.32 1.44
CA GLY A 13 -10.05 -0.97 2.76
C GLY A 13 -10.50 0.39 3.30
N GLY A 14 -11.16 0.38 4.46
CA GLY A 14 -11.40 1.54 5.33
C GLY A 14 -12.42 1.32 6.45
N ALA A 15 -12.07 1.78 7.67
CA ALA A 15 -12.80 1.72 8.96
C ALA A 15 -13.27 0.34 9.49
N ASN A 16 -13.58 -0.64 8.64
CA ASN A 16 -13.90 -2.01 9.01
C ASN A 16 -12.88 -2.96 8.34
N PRO A 17 -12.21 -3.84 9.11
CA PRO A 17 -11.23 -4.78 8.58
C PRO A 17 -11.95 -5.95 7.91
N ASP A 18 -12.45 -5.74 6.69
CA ASP A 18 -13.23 -6.73 5.93
C ASP A 18 -12.35 -7.81 5.26
N GLY A 19 -11.38 -8.37 6.00
CA GLY A 19 -10.67 -9.58 5.57
C GLY A 19 -9.32 -9.36 4.88
N GLY A 20 -8.68 -8.20 5.06
CA GLY A 20 -7.26 -8.04 4.75
C GLY A 20 -6.92 -7.67 3.30
N VAL A 21 -7.89 -7.36 2.45
CA VAL A 21 -7.64 -6.86 1.09
C VAL A 21 -7.79 -5.35 1.04
N ASP A 22 -6.79 -4.67 0.47
CA ASP A 22 -6.81 -3.21 0.35
C ASP A 22 -7.58 -2.78 -0.90
N LEU A 23 -7.35 -3.46 -2.02
CA LEU A 23 -7.96 -3.16 -3.32
C LEU A 23 -8.45 -4.44 -4.02
N ILE A 24 -9.47 -4.30 -4.86
CA ILE A 24 -9.81 -5.26 -5.91
C ILE A 24 -9.42 -4.63 -7.24
N ALA A 25 -8.68 -5.37 -8.06
CA ALA A 25 -8.32 -4.98 -9.42
C ALA A 25 -8.97 -5.94 -10.42
N SER A 26 -9.69 -5.43 -11.40
CA SER A 26 -10.37 -6.21 -12.42
C SER A 26 -9.93 -5.84 -13.84
N ARG A 27 -9.94 -6.85 -14.70
CA ARG A 27 -9.90 -6.77 -16.16
C ARG A 27 -10.99 -7.71 -16.70
N PRO A 28 -11.38 -7.61 -17.98
CA PRO A 28 -12.43 -8.46 -18.55
C PRO A 28 -12.20 -9.97 -18.37
N ASP A 29 -10.95 -10.39 -18.27
CA ASP A 29 -10.53 -11.79 -18.19
C ASP A 29 -10.27 -12.29 -16.76
N ARG A 30 -10.07 -11.40 -15.79
CA ARG A 30 -9.68 -11.78 -14.42
C ARG A 30 -9.89 -10.71 -13.37
N THR A 31 -10.18 -11.16 -12.16
CA THR A 31 -10.26 -10.38 -10.93
C THR A 31 -9.12 -10.76 -10.00
N VAL A 32 -8.52 -9.76 -9.36
CA VAL A 32 -7.37 -9.91 -8.50
C VAL A 32 -7.59 -9.16 -7.20
N VAL A 33 -7.35 -9.84 -6.08
CA VAL A 33 -7.27 -9.17 -4.78
C VAL A 33 -5.87 -8.62 -4.56
N VAL A 34 -5.79 -7.38 -4.09
CA VAL A 34 -4.52 -6.68 -3.90
C VAL A 34 -4.37 -6.28 -2.44
N GLN A 35 -3.22 -6.61 -1.88
CA GLN A 35 -2.81 -6.16 -0.55
C GLN A 35 -1.51 -5.36 -0.63
N CYS A 36 -1.38 -4.35 0.22
CA CYS A 36 -0.23 -3.48 0.33
C CYS A 36 0.36 -3.55 1.75
N LYS A 37 1.63 -3.98 1.88
CA LYS A 37 2.34 -4.13 3.15
C LYS A 37 3.74 -3.52 3.09
N PHE A 38 3.83 -2.22 3.32
CA PHE A 38 5.11 -1.48 3.30
C PHE A 38 5.73 -1.39 4.71
N TRP A 39 6.31 -2.50 5.18
CA TRP A 39 7.00 -2.54 6.48
C TRP A 39 8.48 -2.18 6.30
N LYS A 40 8.94 -1.08 6.93
CA LYS A 40 10.33 -0.59 6.79
C LYS A 40 11.37 -1.50 7.44
N ASN A 41 11.04 -2.09 8.59
CA ASN A 41 12.02 -2.80 9.44
C ASN A 41 11.91 -4.33 9.36
N TRP A 42 10.90 -4.86 8.68
CA TRP A 42 10.57 -6.27 8.71
C TRP A 42 10.14 -6.75 7.33
N ALA A 43 10.74 -7.83 6.86
CA ALA A 43 10.24 -8.53 5.69
C ALA A 43 8.87 -9.15 5.98
N VAL A 44 7.99 -9.14 4.98
CA VAL A 44 6.67 -9.77 5.07
C VAL A 44 6.83 -11.28 5.27
N PRO A 45 6.27 -11.86 6.35
CA PRO A 45 6.40 -13.27 6.66
C PRO A 45 5.37 -14.12 5.91
N LEU A 46 5.62 -15.43 5.84
CA LEU A 46 4.73 -16.42 5.23
C LEU A 46 3.27 -16.34 5.71
N LYS A 47 3.04 -15.96 6.98
CA LYS A 47 1.70 -15.81 7.54
C LYS A 47 0.81 -14.88 6.70
N VAL A 48 1.37 -13.76 6.23
CA VAL A 48 0.64 -12.78 5.41
C VAL A 48 0.23 -13.38 4.07
N MET A 49 1.09 -14.19 3.45
CA MET A 49 0.77 -14.86 2.19
C MET A 49 -0.39 -15.86 2.36
N ARG A 50 -0.41 -16.60 3.46
CA ARG A 50 -1.50 -17.54 3.78
C ARG A 50 -2.83 -16.82 4.03
N GLU A 51 -2.79 -15.69 4.73
CA GLU A 51 -3.97 -14.84 4.94
C GLU A 51 -4.49 -14.30 3.60
N LEU A 52 -3.62 -13.77 2.74
CA LEU A 52 -3.99 -13.26 1.42
C LEU A 52 -4.61 -14.35 0.53
N LEU A 53 -4.05 -15.57 0.56
CA LEU A 53 -4.62 -16.71 -0.14
C LEU A 53 -6.01 -17.08 0.38
N GLY A 54 -6.20 -17.06 1.71
CA GLY A 54 -7.51 -17.28 2.32
C GLY A 54 -8.54 -16.25 1.84
N THR A 55 -8.15 -14.97 1.76
CA THR A 55 -9.06 -13.92 1.29
C THR A 55 -9.41 -14.07 -0.17
N LYS A 56 -8.45 -14.43 -1.03
CA LYS A 56 -8.68 -14.74 -2.46
C LYS A 56 -9.80 -15.76 -2.64
N VAL A 57 -9.79 -16.84 -1.85
CA VAL A 57 -10.71 -17.98 -1.97
C VAL A 57 -12.05 -17.74 -1.28
N SER A 58 -12.13 -16.75 -0.37
CA SER A 58 -13.39 -16.45 0.31
C SER A 58 -14.48 -16.03 -0.67
N SER A 59 -15.71 -16.47 -0.39
CA SER A 59 -16.89 -16.27 -1.25
C SER A 59 -17.22 -14.79 -1.53
N GLY A 60 -16.70 -13.87 -0.71
CA GLY A 60 -16.86 -12.43 -0.90
C GLY A 60 -15.95 -11.83 -1.99
N PHE A 61 -14.89 -12.52 -2.40
CA PHE A 61 -13.97 -12.05 -3.44
C PHE A 61 -13.95 -12.98 -4.66
N ALA A 62 -13.85 -14.30 -4.45
CA ALA A 62 -13.76 -15.32 -5.51
C ALA A 62 -12.80 -14.90 -6.66
N ALA A 63 -11.62 -14.40 -6.31
CA ALA A 63 -10.67 -13.82 -7.26
C ALA A 63 -9.77 -14.89 -7.90
N ASP A 64 -9.40 -14.68 -9.17
CA ASP A 64 -8.57 -15.61 -9.96
C ASP A 64 -7.13 -15.69 -9.43
N SER A 65 -6.59 -14.56 -8.95
CA SER A 65 -5.26 -14.47 -8.36
C SER A 65 -5.17 -13.41 -7.26
N ALA A 66 -4.00 -13.30 -6.64
CA ALA A 66 -3.71 -12.27 -5.66
C ALA A 66 -2.42 -11.52 -6.02
N MET A 67 -2.37 -10.24 -5.64
CA MET A 67 -1.18 -9.39 -5.74
C MET A 67 -0.80 -8.86 -4.36
N LEU A 68 0.49 -8.91 -4.02
CA LEU A 68 1.05 -8.26 -2.86
C LEU A 68 2.06 -7.20 -3.30
N PHE A 69 1.84 -5.95 -2.89
CA PHE A 69 2.87 -4.90 -2.93
C PHE A 69 3.53 -4.79 -1.56
N ALA A 70 4.84 -4.94 -1.49
CA ALA A 70 5.60 -4.88 -0.25
C ALA A 70 6.95 -4.18 -0.47
N LEU A 71 7.67 -3.84 0.61
CA LEU A 71 9.08 -3.45 0.47
C LEU A 71 9.97 -4.68 0.33
N GLN A 72 9.78 -5.66 1.23
CA GLN A 72 10.56 -6.90 1.26
C GLN A 72 9.71 -8.06 1.76
N CYS A 73 10.01 -9.27 1.30
CA CYS A 73 9.39 -10.53 1.67
C CYS A 73 10.46 -11.56 2.09
N SER A 74 10.12 -12.40 3.08
CA SER A 74 10.99 -13.52 3.45
C SER A 74 11.16 -14.50 2.28
N VAL A 75 12.21 -15.32 2.30
CA VAL A 75 12.47 -16.31 1.25
C VAL A 75 11.31 -17.31 1.15
N GLU A 76 10.80 -17.74 2.31
CA GLU A 76 9.66 -18.66 2.42
C GLU A 76 8.38 -18.02 1.87
N ALA A 77 8.16 -16.73 2.15
CA ALA A 77 7.00 -16.01 1.63
C ALA A 77 7.04 -15.90 0.10
N ARG A 78 8.21 -15.62 -0.49
CA ARG A 78 8.41 -15.59 -1.95
C ARG A 78 8.19 -16.95 -2.58
N GLN A 79 8.70 -18.01 -1.97
CA GLN A 79 8.52 -19.38 -2.47
C GLN A 79 7.04 -19.78 -2.46
N PHE A 80 6.36 -19.56 -1.33
CA PHE A 80 4.93 -19.84 -1.21
C PHE A 80 4.09 -19.05 -2.22
N ALA A 81 4.43 -17.77 -2.45
CA ALA A 81 3.71 -16.95 -3.41
C ALA A 81 3.76 -17.51 -4.84
N LYS A 82 4.93 -17.98 -5.27
CA LYS A 82 5.13 -18.63 -6.58
C LYS A 82 4.27 -19.89 -6.74
N GLU A 83 4.18 -20.70 -5.69
CA GLU A 83 3.41 -21.95 -5.69
C GLU A 83 1.89 -21.73 -5.67
N ASN A 84 1.41 -20.58 -5.20
CA ASN A 84 -0.01 -20.32 -4.93
C ASN A 84 -0.61 -19.22 -5.82
N SER A 85 0.01 -18.92 -6.96
CA SER A 85 -0.45 -17.87 -7.90
C SER A 85 -0.66 -16.51 -7.21
N ILE A 86 0.26 -16.14 -6.33
CA ILE A 86 0.35 -14.82 -5.72
C ILE A 86 1.48 -14.07 -6.42
N THR A 87 1.17 -12.99 -7.10
CA THR A 87 2.18 -12.10 -7.69
C THR A 87 2.68 -11.14 -6.62
N VAL A 88 3.99 -11.09 -6.41
CA VAL A 88 4.62 -10.18 -5.44
C VAL A 88 5.36 -9.10 -6.20
N TYR A 89 5.15 -7.86 -5.80
CA TYR A 89 5.90 -6.70 -6.25
C TYR A 89 6.60 -6.11 -5.03
N GLU A 90 7.92 -6.25 -4.98
CA GLU A 90 8.73 -5.65 -3.93
C GLU A 90 9.14 -4.23 -4.35
N GLU A 91 10.09 -3.63 -3.64
CA GLU A 91 10.55 -2.27 -3.90
C GLU A 91 11.03 -2.07 -5.34
N ALA A 92 11.92 -2.96 -5.83
CA ALA A 92 12.54 -2.81 -7.15
C ALA A 92 11.52 -2.86 -8.30
N GLU A 93 10.55 -3.79 -8.23
CA GLU A 93 9.48 -3.87 -9.23
C GLU A 93 8.56 -2.66 -9.14
N THR A 94 8.23 -2.20 -7.92
CA THR A 94 7.38 -1.03 -7.70
C THR A 94 8.02 0.24 -8.28
N VAL A 95 9.32 0.45 -8.03
CA VAL A 95 10.10 1.55 -8.61
C VAL A 95 10.12 1.44 -10.14
N SER A 96 10.39 0.25 -10.68
CA SER A 96 10.39 0.01 -12.12
C SER A 96 9.05 0.33 -12.79
N PHE A 97 7.91 0.07 -12.12
CA PHE A 97 6.61 0.50 -12.62
C PHE A 97 6.49 2.02 -12.68
N ILE A 98 6.91 2.71 -11.62
CA ILE A 98 6.81 4.17 -11.52
C ILE A 98 7.69 4.82 -12.60
N GLU A 99 8.94 4.39 -12.72
CA GLU A 99 9.87 4.89 -13.74
C GLU A 99 9.35 4.67 -15.16
N ARG A 100 8.83 3.46 -15.45
CA ARG A 100 8.25 3.14 -16.77
C ARG A 100 7.01 3.96 -17.10
N ILE A 101 6.16 4.21 -16.11
CA ILE A 101 4.92 4.99 -16.30
C ILE A 101 5.23 6.49 -16.37
N GLY A 102 6.31 6.94 -15.76
CA GLY A 102 6.64 8.35 -15.54
C GLY A 102 6.09 8.84 -14.19
N ILE A 103 6.92 9.55 -13.42
CA ILE A 103 6.53 10.09 -12.10
C ILE A 103 5.42 11.13 -12.21
N GLU A 104 5.33 11.82 -13.35
CA GLU A 104 4.32 12.82 -13.68
C GLU A 104 2.89 12.23 -13.71
N ALA A 105 2.78 10.91 -13.89
CA ALA A 105 1.51 10.20 -13.82
C ALA A 105 0.99 10.02 -12.37
N PHE A 106 1.79 10.40 -11.38
CA PHE A 106 1.54 10.30 -9.94
C PHE A 106 1.78 11.67 -9.27
N PRO A 107 0.95 12.69 -9.56
CA PRO A 107 1.12 14.02 -8.97
C PRO A 107 1.11 13.99 -7.43
N GLU A 108 0.44 13.00 -6.84
CA GLU A 108 0.40 12.79 -5.39
C GLU A 108 1.76 12.44 -4.77
N LEU A 109 2.73 12.00 -5.58
CA LEU A 109 4.11 11.72 -5.15
C LEU A 109 5.02 12.94 -5.33
N MET A 110 4.62 13.93 -6.12
CA MET A 110 5.43 15.10 -6.46
C MET A 110 5.28 16.24 -5.44
N ASP A 111 4.17 16.29 -4.70
CA ASP A 111 3.95 17.28 -3.66
C ASP A 111 4.25 16.67 -2.27
N PRO A 112 5.34 17.09 -1.60
CA PRO A 112 5.69 16.60 -0.27
C PRO A 112 4.66 16.97 0.80
N ASP A 113 3.88 18.02 0.60
CA ASP A 113 2.83 18.47 1.52
C ASP A 113 1.45 17.85 1.20
N GLN A 114 1.31 17.21 0.03
CA GLN A 114 0.12 16.44 -0.31
C GLN A 114 0.25 15.00 0.19
N LYS A 115 -0.49 14.68 1.25
CA LYS A 115 -0.54 13.32 1.82
C LYS A 115 -1.98 12.82 1.90
N PHE A 116 -2.17 11.53 1.61
CA PHE A 116 -3.47 10.87 1.68
C PHE A 116 -3.50 9.85 2.82
N CYS A 117 -4.64 9.80 3.50
CA CYS A 117 -4.85 8.93 4.64
C CYS A 117 -4.75 7.46 4.22
N PRO A 118 -3.87 6.64 4.82
CA PRO A 118 -3.74 5.24 4.44
C PRO A 118 -4.99 4.42 4.79
N LYS A 119 -5.82 4.91 5.72
CA LYS A 119 -7.04 4.22 6.16
C LYS A 119 -8.28 4.52 5.32
N CYS A 120 -8.43 5.72 4.79
CA CYS A 120 -9.66 6.11 4.10
C CYS A 120 -9.43 6.85 2.76
N GLY A 121 -8.18 7.15 2.41
CA GLY A 121 -7.84 7.88 1.20
C GLY A 121 -8.15 9.38 1.22
N ALA A 122 -8.73 9.93 2.30
CA ALA A 122 -8.94 11.38 2.40
C ALA A 122 -7.61 12.13 2.55
N MET A 123 -7.57 13.40 2.13
CA MET A 123 -6.42 14.29 2.35
C MET A 123 -6.02 14.32 3.83
N MET A 124 -4.73 14.47 4.10
CA MET A 124 -4.21 14.64 5.45
C MET A 124 -3.85 16.10 5.69
N VAL A 125 -3.91 16.49 6.96
CA VAL A 125 -3.50 17.82 7.43
C VAL A 125 -2.37 17.65 8.43
N ARG A 126 -1.38 18.53 8.36
CA ARG A 126 -0.30 18.57 9.35
C ARG A 126 -0.88 19.01 10.69
N ARG A 127 -0.54 18.29 11.75
CA ARG A 127 -0.98 18.52 13.13
C ARG A 127 0.23 18.51 14.05
N GLU A 128 0.25 19.46 14.96
CA GLU A 128 1.28 19.54 16.01
C GLU A 128 0.86 18.72 17.24
N ALA A 129 1.81 18.00 17.84
CA ALA A 129 1.63 17.28 19.10
C ALA A 129 2.89 17.32 19.95
N ALA A 130 2.77 16.94 21.23
CA ALA A 130 3.88 16.96 22.18
C ALA A 130 5.09 16.10 21.77
N ARG A 131 4.91 15.13 20.86
CA ARG A 131 5.97 14.24 20.35
C ARG A 131 6.40 14.56 18.92
N GLY A 132 6.12 15.78 18.44
CA GLY A 132 6.42 16.23 17.09
C GLY A 132 5.18 16.29 16.19
N ALA A 133 5.38 16.89 15.02
CA ALA A 133 4.34 17.04 14.02
C ALA A 133 4.00 15.70 13.36
N PHE A 134 2.75 15.55 12.92
CA PHE A 134 2.30 14.38 12.18
C PHE A 134 1.22 14.76 11.17
N TRP A 135 1.08 13.95 10.13
CA TRP A 135 -0.07 14.02 9.23
C TRP A 135 -1.24 13.29 9.86
N GLY A 136 -2.35 13.99 10.08
CA GLY A 136 -3.61 13.42 10.56
C GLY A 136 -4.70 13.47 9.49
N CYS A 137 -5.59 12.48 9.48
CA CYS A 137 -6.74 12.47 8.57
C CYS A 137 -7.60 13.75 8.69
N SER A 138 -7.86 14.44 7.58
CA SER A 138 -8.73 15.63 7.55
C SER A 138 -10.15 15.31 8.04
N GLN A 139 -10.66 14.12 7.71
CA GLN A 139 -12.00 13.67 8.08
C GLN A 139 -12.14 13.15 9.53
N PHE A 140 -11.10 13.24 10.38
CA PHE A 140 -11.19 12.73 11.76
C PHE A 140 -12.41 13.28 12.53
N GLY A 141 -12.77 14.54 12.32
CA GLY A 141 -13.93 15.16 12.98
C GLY A 141 -15.28 14.58 12.53
N ILE A 142 -15.37 14.07 11.29
CA ILE A 142 -16.60 13.57 10.68
C ILE A 142 -16.72 12.05 10.84
N THR A 143 -15.66 11.32 10.49
CA THR A 143 -15.66 9.86 10.41
C THR A 143 -14.94 9.18 11.58
N ARG A 144 -14.33 9.94 12.48
CA ARG A 144 -13.42 9.43 13.53
C ARG A 144 -12.27 8.58 12.99
N CYS A 145 -11.91 8.76 11.72
CA CYS A 145 -10.79 8.06 11.09
C CYS A 145 -9.46 8.45 11.74
N ARG A 146 -8.85 7.50 12.47
CA ARG A 146 -7.55 7.67 13.16
C ARG A 146 -6.36 7.34 12.27
N GLY A 147 -6.40 7.77 11.01
CA GLY A 147 -5.25 7.65 10.11
C GLY A 147 -4.16 8.65 10.49
N LYS A 148 -2.93 8.16 10.60
CA LYS A 148 -1.75 8.93 11.01
C LYS A 148 -0.54 8.51 10.17
N ILE A 149 0.26 9.49 9.75
CA ILE A 149 1.60 9.28 9.21
C ILE A 149 2.53 10.19 10.03
N ASP A 150 3.57 9.62 10.62
CA ASP A 150 4.57 10.39 11.34
C ASP A 150 5.41 11.18 10.33
N ILE A 151 5.70 12.44 10.65
CA ILE A 151 6.66 13.23 9.90
C ILE A 151 8.02 12.86 10.49
N GLU A 152 8.80 12.07 9.76
CA GLU A 152 10.21 11.92 10.07
C GLU A 152 10.87 13.27 9.72
N ASP A 153 11.51 13.93 10.69
CA ASP A 153 12.26 15.15 10.43
C ASP A 153 13.38 14.83 9.42
N GLU A 154 13.18 15.20 8.15
CA GLU A 154 14.22 15.18 7.13
C GLU A 154 15.20 16.33 7.39
N PHE A 155 15.99 16.20 8.46
CA PHE A 155 17.28 16.85 8.59
C PHE A 155 18.34 15.80 8.95
N ARG A 156 18.62 14.92 7.98
CA ARG A 156 20.01 14.52 7.76
C ARG A 156 20.52 15.37 6.60
N THR A 157 21.17 16.47 6.97
CA THR A 157 22.01 17.25 6.09
C THR A 157 22.89 16.32 5.26
N CYS A 158 22.65 16.26 3.94
CA CYS A 158 23.72 15.95 3.02
C CYS A 158 24.60 17.20 3.00
N GLY A 159 25.58 17.24 3.89
CA GLY A 159 26.46 18.39 4.09
C GLY A 159 27.54 18.02 5.10
N ASP A 160 28.77 18.04 4.61
CA ASP A 160 30.04 18.06 5.34
C ASP A 160 30.50 16.76 6.01
N ARG A 161 31.41 16.08 5.30
CA ARG A 161 32.50 15.34 5.95
C ARG A 161 33.82 15.92 5.42
N PRO A 162 34.76 16.31 6.29
CA PRO A 162 36.07 16.81 5.89
C PRO A 162 36.92 15.73 5.20
#